data_AF-B0RZA9-F1
#
_entry.id   AF-B0RZA9-F1
#
_cell.length_a   1.000
_cell.length_b   1.000
_cell.length_c   1.000
_cell.angle_alpha   90.00
_cell.angle_beta   90.00
_cell.angle_gamma   90.00
#
_symmetry.space_group_name_H-M   'P 1'
#
loop_
_entity.id
_entity.type
_entity.pdbx_description
1 polymer ?
#
loop_
_entity_poly.entity_id
_entity_poly.type
_entity_poly.pdbx_seq_one_letter_code
_entity_poly.pdbx_strand_id
1 'polypeptide(L)'
;GVPHHLLGQIDPSSHHELSPLEFRSAADSKISDIVSRRKLPLIVGGSNSFIYALAANRFDPESDIFRESKPNRVCPELRYDCCFLWVDLSMPVLNQYLDKRVDDMLDSGMFDELEDYFADSDELRESDSVTRTGLSKAIGVPE
;
A
#
# COMPACT_ATOMS: atom_id res chain seq x y z
N GLY A 1 14.43 16.27 -7.80
CA GLY A 1 13.78 15.78 -6.57
C GLY A 1 14.39 14.47 -6.13
N VAL A 2 13.94 13.92 -5.01
CA VAL A 2 14.32 12.56 -4.56
C VAL A 2 13.65 11.52 -5.48
N PRO A 3 14.36 10.52 -6.02
CA PRO A 3 13.75 9.47 -6.84
C PRO A 3 12.76 8.64 -6.02
N HIS A 4 11.55 8.43 -6.55
CA HIS A 4 10.55 7.53 -5.99
C HIS A 4 10.41 6.30 -6.88
N HIS A 5 10.17 5.15 -6.26
CA HIS A 5 10.00 3.87 -6.92
C HIS A 5 8.68 3.24 -6.46
N LEU A 6 8.00 2.49 -7.34
CA LEU A 6 6.71 1.85 -7.04
C LEU A 6 5.60 2.83 -6.60
N LEU A 7 5.64 4.07 -7.10
CA LEU A 7 4.62 5.10 -6.84
C LEU A 7 4.00 5.53 -8.17
N GLY A 8 2.69 5.35 -8.34
CA GLY A 8 1.97 5.71 -9.58
C GLY A 8 2.42 4.93 -10.82
N GLN A 9 2.92 3.70 -10.65
CA GLN A 9 3.47 2.87 -11.73
C GLN A 9 2.55 1.71 -12.14
N ILE A 10 1.46 1.50 -11.42
CA ILE A 10 0.50 0.42 -11.65
C ILE A 10 -0.72 1.06 -12.31
N ASP A 11 -1.14 0.47 -13.44
CA ASP A 11 -2.29 0.94 -14.18
C ASP A 11 -3.58 0.66 -13.40
N PRO A 12 -4.33 1.71 -13.01
CA PRO A 12 -5.57 1.54 -12.25
C PRO A 12 -6.70 0.89 -13.05
N SER A 13 -6.66 0.98 -14.39
CA SER A 13 -7.66 0.36 -15.26
C SER A 13 -7.43 -1.14 -15.45
N SER A 14 -6.24 -1.63 -15.08
CA SER A 14 -6.04 -3.07 -14.93
C SER A 14 -6.77 -3.52 -13.66
N HIS A 15 -7.75 -4.43 -13.77
CA HIS A 15 -8.36 -5.11 -12.61
C HIS A 15 -7.36 -5.99 -11.81
N HIS A 16 -6.07 -5.79 -12.03
CA HIS A 16 -4.97 -6.48 -11.39
C HIS A 16 -4.72 -5.92 -10.00
N GLU A 17 -4.83 -6.79 -9.00
CA GLU A 17 -4.46 -6.46 -7.63
C GLU A 17 -2.98 -6.79 -7.40
N LEU A 18 -2.19 -5.79 -7.00
CA LEU A 18 -0.81 -6.01 -6.62
C LEU A 18 -0.74 -6.87 -5.36
N SER A 19 -0.27 -8.09 -5.50
CA SER A 19 -0.08 -8.99 -4.37
C SER A 19 1.19 -8.63 -3.56
N PRO A 20 1.26 -9.02 -2.28
CA PRO A 20 2.49 -8.85 -1.49
C PRO A 20 3.72 -9.56 -2.09
N LEU A 21 3.51 -10.67 -2.82
CA LEU A 21 4.58 -11.40 -3.50
C LEU A 21 5.14 -10.62 -4.70
N GLU A 22 4.26 -10.00 -5.50
CA GLU A 22 4.65 -9.14 -6.61
C GLU A 22 5.37 -7.90 -6.10
N PHE A 23 4.84 -7.27 -5.04
CA PHE A 23 5.51 -6.17 -4.36
C PHE A 23 6.90 -6.57 -3.85
N ARG A 24 7.03 -7.72 -3.17
CA ARG A 24 8.33 -8.24 -2.70
C ARG A 24 9.34 -8.34 -3.85
N SER A 25 8.91 -8.87 -4.99
CA SER A 25 9.78 -9.09 -6.15
C SER A 25 10.17 -7.77 -6.83
N ALA A 26 9.21 -6.87 -7.03
CA ALA A 26 9.44 -5.56 -7.64
C ALA A 26 10.33 -4.68 -6.73
N ALA A 27 10.06 -4.64 -5.44
CA ALA A 27 10.83 -3.86 -4.47
C ALA A 27 12.26 -4.39 -4.31
N ASP A 28 12.47 -5.70 -4.30
CA ASP A 28 13.80 -6.31 -4.27
C ASP A 28 14.66 -5.92 -5.48
N SER A 29 14.06 -5.91 -6.67
CA SER A 29 14.73 -5.41 -7.88
C SER A 29 15.16 -3.95 -7.73
N LYS A 30 14.28 -3.08 -7.20
CA LYS A 30 14.59 -1.67 -6.96
C LYS A 30 15.64 -1.48 -5.86
N ILE A 31 15.58 -2.26 -4.78
CA ILE A 31 16.59 -2.23 -3.71
C ILE A 31 17.96 -2.60 -4.28
N SER A 32 18.05 -3.69 -5.03
CA SER A 32 19.31 -4.13 -5.66
C SER A 32 19.88 -3.06 -6.58
N ASP A 33 19.04 -2.43 -7.39
CA ASP A 33 19.39 -1.33 -8.28
C ASP A 33 19.86 -0.07 -7.50
N ILE A 34 19.19 0.31 -6.42
CA ILE A 34 19.58 1.43 -5.55
C ILE A 34 20.93 1.16 -4.86
N VAL A 35 21.11 -0.04 -4.31
CA VAL A 35 22.34 -0.46 -3.64
C VAL A 35 23.51 -0.52 -4.63
N SER A 36 23.29 -0.98 -5.87
CA SER A 36 24.32 -0.99 -6.92
C SER A 36 24.89 0.40 -7.22
N ARG A 37 24.07 1.44 -7.03
CA ARG A 37 24.46 2.86 -7.15
C ARG A 37 25.05 3.45 -5.87
N ARG A 38 25.34 2.61 -4.86
CA ARG A 38 25.84 3.01 -3.53
C ARG A 38 24.93 4.00 -2.81
N LYS A 39 23.61 3.83 -2.95
CA LYS A 39 22.59 4.63 -2.25
C LYS A 39 21.87 3.78 -1.21
N LEU A 40 21.32 4.44 -0.20
CA LEU A 40 20.51 3.80 0.84
C LEU A 40 19.04 3.73 0.37
N PRO A 41 18.44 2.53 0.25
CA PRO A 41 17.01 2.40 0.01
C PRO A 41 16.22 2.84 1.25
N LEU A 42 15.19 3.65 1.05
CA LEU A 42 14.24 4.04 2.09
C LEU A 42 12.85 3.58 1.67
N ILE A 43 12.26 2.67 2.46
CA ILE A 43 10.92 2.14 2.23
C ILE A 43 9.96 2.95 3.11
N VAL A 44 8.91 3.52 2.50
CA VAL A 44 7.91 4.34 3.18
C VAL A 44 6.53 3.86 2.79
N GLY A 45 5.65 3.64 3.75
CA GLY A 45 4.26 3.22 3.51
C GLY A 45 3.55 2.73 4.76
N GLY A 46 2.23 2.59 4.67
CA GLY A 46 1.37 2.08 5.75
C GLY A 46 0.93 0.61 5.60
N SER A 47 1.20 -0.02 4.45
CA SER A 47 0.78 -1.40 4.17
C SER A 47 1.73 -2.41 4.81
N ASN A 48 1.48 -2.76 6.07
CA ASN A 48 2.31 -3.71 6.83
C ASN A 48 2.41 -5.10 6.18
N SER A 49 1.40 -5.53 5.41
CA SER A 49 1.45 -6.76 4.62
C SER A 49 2.58 -6.77 3.59
N PHE A 50 2.79 -5.65 2.89
CA PHE A 50 3.87 -5.47 1.92
C PHE A 50 5.23 -5.31 2.60
N ILE A 51 5.29 -4.56 3.70
CA ILE A 51 6.52 -4.40 4.49
C ILE A 51 6.99 -5.76 5.01
N TYR A 52 6.08 -6.56 5.58
CA TYR A 52 6.39 -7.91 6.03
C TYR A 52 6.84 -8.81 4.86
N ALA A 53 6.07 -8.81 3.77
CA ALA A 53 6.41 -9.60 2.59
C ALA A 53 7.78 -9.23 2.02
N LEU A 54 8.24 -8.00 2.14
CA LEU A 54 9.58 -7.57 1.72
C LEU A 54 10.67 -7.93 2.73
N ALA A 55 10.42 -7.66 4.02
CA ALA A 55 11.42 -7.75 5.07
C ALA A 55 11.69 -9.19 5.55
N ALA A 56 10.69 -10.08 5.51
CA ALA A 56 10.84 -11.46 5.94
C ALA A 56 11.83 -12.23 5.04
N ASN A 57 12.78 -12.97 5.63
CA ASN A 57 13.69 -13.82 4.86
C ASN A 57 12.91 -14.91 4.10
N ARG A 58 11.96 -15.55 4.80
CA ARG A 58 11.04 -16.54 4.23
C ARG A 58 9.62 -15.97 4.24
N PHE A 59 9.01 -15.86 3.07
CA PHE A 59 7.65 -15.36 2.89
C PHE A 59 6.78 -16.46 2.26
N ASP A 60 5.65 -16.76 2.90
CA ASP A 60 4.64 -17.71 2.41
C ASP A 60 3.40 -16.91 1.99
N PRO A 61 3.13 -16.77 0.68
CA PRO A 61 2.01 -15.95 0.16
C PRO A 61 0.64 -16.51 0.52
N GLU A 62 0.54 -17.80 0.85
CA GLU A 62 -0.70 -18.45 1.30
C GLU A 62 -0.97 -18.20 2.79
N SER A 63 0.01 -17.62 3.50
CA SER A 63 -0.11 -17.30 4.92
C SER A 63 -0.42 -15.81 5.13
N ASP A 64 -1.62 -15.54 5.62
CA ASP A 64 -1.97 -14.22 6.11
C ASP A 64 -1.67 -14.13 7.60
N ILE A 65 -0.53 -13.52 7.95
CA ILE A 65 -0.11 -13.33 9.34
C ILE A 65 -0.87 -12.21 10.07
N PHE A 66 -1.61 -11.37 9.33
CA PHE A 66 -2.39 -10.28 9.89
C PHE A 66 -3.85 -10.68 10.16
N ARG A 67 -4.27 -11.87 9.71
CA ARG A 67 -5.53 -12.49 10.14
C ARG A 67 -5.38 -13.13 11.51
N GLU A 68 -6.29 -12.79 12.42
CA GLU A 68 -6.31 -13.10 13.86
C GLU A 68 -6.29 -14.60 14.24
N SER A 69 -6.25 -15.52 13.28
CA SER A 69 -6.52 -16.95 13.54
C SER A 69 -5.31 -17.80 13.93
N LYS A 70 -4.05 -17.36 13.73
CA LYS A 70 -2.85 -18.16 14.13
C LYS A 70 -1.61 -17.30 14.46
N PRO A 71 -1.24 -17.12 15.75
CA PRO A 71 -0.13 -16.23 16.15
C PRO A 71 1.31 -16.74 15.86
N ASN A 72 1.50 -17.94 15.30
CA ASN A 72 2.80 -18.64 15.31
C ASN A 72 3.50 -18.78 13.94
N ARG A 73 3.35 -17.84 12.99
CA ARG A 73 3.99 -17.95 11.66
C ARG A 73 4.81 -16.74 11.20
N VAL A 74 5.17 -15.81 12.09
CA VAL A 74 6.03 -14.69 11.71
C VAL A 74 7.47 -15.19 11.52
N CYS A 75 8.08 -14.88 10.37
CA CYS A 75 9.49 -15.17 10.12
C CYS A 75 10.36 -14.24 10.99
N PRO A 76 11.19 -14.77 11.90
CA PRO A 76 12.04 -13.95 12.76
C PRO A 76 13.29 -13.43 12.04
N GLU A 77 13.67 -14.07 10.94
CA GLU A 77 14.85 -13.68 10.16
C GLU A 77 14.48 -12.59 9.15
N LEU A 78 15.25 -11.50 9.16
CA LEU A 78 15.14 -10.45 8.15
C LEU A 78 15.96 -10.80 6.91
N ARG A 79 15.44 -10.41 5.75
CA ARG A 79 16.12 -10.54 4.45
C ARG A 79 17.26 -9.52 4.28
N TYR A 80 17.14 -8.38 4.94
CA TYR A 80 18.09 -7.27 4.89
C TYR A 80 18.47 -6.80 6.29
N ASP A 81 19.58 -6.08 6.40
CA ASP A 81 19.92 -5.33 7.60
C ASP A 81 19.07 -4.05 7.65
N CYS A 82 17.94 -4.13 8.36
CA CYS A 82 16.93 -3.08 8.40
C CYS A 82 17.05 -2.21 9.65
N CYS A 83 16.88 -0.90 9.47
CA CYS A 83 16.57 0.02 10.55
C CYS A 83 15.08 0.42 10.44
N PHE A 84 14.29 0.14 11.48
CA PHE A 84 12.88 0.49 11.52
C PHE A 84 12.68 1.79 12.29
N LEU A 85 12.04 2.77 11.63
CA LEU A 85 11.61 4.01 12.24
C LEU A 85 10.08 4.00 12.32
N TRP A 86 9.55 3.85 13.52
CA TRP A 86 8.11 3.89 13.76
C TRP A 86 7.71 5.29 14.23
N VAL A 87 6.87 5.95 13.43
CA VAL A 87 6.26 7.24 13.79
C VAL A 87 4.97 6.94 14.54
N ASP A 88 4.93 7.34 15.81
CA ASP A 88 3.78 7.12 16.70
C ASP A 88 3.17 8.46 17.15
N LEU A 89 1.85 8.45 17.37
CA LEU A 89 1.05 9.61 17.73
C LEU A 89 -0.09 9.19 18.66
N SER A 90 -0.48 10.08 19.58
CA SER A 90 -1.65 9.83 20.42
C SER A 90 -2.93 9.79 19.58
N MET A 91 -3.80 8.81 19.84
CA MET A 91 -5.08 8.64 19.12
C MET A 91 -5.94 9.93 19.01
N PRO A 92 -6.09 10.77 20.06
CA PRO A 92 -6.88 12.00 19.94
C PRO A 92 -6.31 12.98 18.91
N VAL A 93 -5.00 13.15 18.88
CA VAL A 93 -4.30 14.04 17.93
C VAL A 93 -4.34 13.48 16.51
N LEU A 94 -4.14 12.17 16.36
CA LEU A 94 -4.22 11.50 15.07
C LEU A 94 -5.61 11.67 14.45
N ASN A 95 -6.68 11.37 15.20
CA ASN A 95 -8.05 11.47 14.71
C ASN A 95 -8.40 12.90 14.29
N GLN A 96 -8.06 13.89 15.13
CA GLN A 96 -8.28 15.31 14.79
C GLN A 96 -7.58 15.71 13.49
N TYR A 97 -6.35 15.21 13.26
CA TYR A 97 -5.62 15.50 12.03
C TYR A 97 -6.19 14.75 10.81
N LEU A 98 -6.66 13.52 10.99
CA LEU A 98 -7.29 12.74 9.93
C LEU A 98 -8.57 13.41 9.43
N ASP A 99 -9.43 13.87 10.34
CA ASP A 99 -10.66 14.59 9.99
C ASP A 99 -10.34 15.83 9.16
N LYS A 100 -9.43 16.67 9.68
CA LYS A 100 -8.98 17.86 8.96
C LYS A 100 -8.38 17.53 7.58
N ARG A 101 -7.62 16.44 7.47
CA ARG A 101 -6.99 16.05 6.20
C ARG A 101 -8.03 15.65 5.17
N VAL A 102 -9.14 15.03 5.58
CA VAL A 102 -10.25 14.71 4.66
C VAL A 102 -10.91 15.99 4.16
N ASP A 103 -11.14 16.97 5.02
CA ASP A 103 -11.64 18.29 4.60
C ASP A 103 -10.67 18.95 3.59
N ASP A 104 -9.37 18.99 3.91
CA ASP A 104 -8.33 19.53 3.02
C ASP A 104 -8.26 18.78 1.67
N MET A 105 -8.52 17.46 1.66
CA MET A 105 -8.56 16.63 0.44
C MET A 105 -9.75 16.98 -0.45
N LEU A 106 -10.94 17.17 0.13
CA LEU A 106 -12.13 17.61 -0.59
C LEU A 106 -11.92 19.00 -1.20
N ASP A 107 -11.39 19.94 -0.42
CA ASP A 107 -11.05 21.29 -0.89
C ASP A 107 -9.98 21.30 -2.00
N SER A 108 -9.14 20.25 -2.05
CA SER A 108 -8.10 20.07 -3.08
C SER A 108 -8.59 19.35 -4.34
N GLY A 109 -9.88 19.04 -4.46
CA GLY A 109 -10.47 18.42 -5.66
C GLY A 109 -10.58 16.90 -5.62
N MET A 110 -10.60 16.27 -4.43
CA MET A 110 -10.85 14.82 -4.31
C MET A 110 -12.18 14.42 -4.97
N PHE A 111 -13.22 15.26 -4.87
CA PHE A 111 -14.51 14.96 -5.47
C PHE A 111 -14.44 14.92 -7.01
N ASP A 112 -13.71 15.85 -7.61
CA ASP A 112 -13.53 15.91 -9.06
C ASP A 112 -12.73 14.68 -9.56
N GLU A 113 -11.71 14.25 -8.80
CA GLU A 113 -10.95 13.02 -9.09
C GLU A 113 -11.85 11.77 -9.09
N LEU A 114 -12.78 11.69 -8.14
CA LEU A 114 -13.74 10.59 -8.07
C LEU A 114 -14.75 10.63 -9.21
N GLU A 115 -15.23 11.82 -9.59
CA GLU A 115 -16.12 11.98 -10.74
C GLU A 115 -15.46 11.46 -12.02
N ASP A 116 -14.21 11.85 -12.28
CA ASP A 116 -13.42 11.37 -13.41
C ASP A 116 -13.21 9.85 -13.35
N TYR A 117 -12.85 9.31 -12.18
CA TYR A 117 -12.65 7.87 -11.98
C TYR A 117 -13.92 7.07 -12.31
N PHE A 118 -15.10 7.54 -11.88
CA PHE A 118 -16.36 6.86 -12.17
C PHE A 118 -16.83 7.05 -13.61
N ALA A 119 -16.56 8.20 -14.22
CA ALA A 119 -16.91 8.49 -15.61
C ALA A 119 -16.16 7.60 -16.61
N ASP A 120 -14.87 7.31 -16.37
CA ASP A 120 -14.08 6.40 -17.19
C ASP A 120 -14.43 4.92 -16.96
N SER A 121 -15.08 4.61 -15.83
CA SER A 121 -15.45 3.25 -15.46
C SER A 121 -16.87 2.88 -15.92
N ASP A 122 -17.04 2.65 -17.22
CA ASP A 122 -18.33 2.27 -17.85
C ASP A 122 -18.97 0.98 -17.25
N GLU A 123 -18.25 0.20 -16.44
CA GLU A 123 -18.66 -1.12 -15.92
C GLU A 123 -19.13 -1.14 -14.43
N LEU A 124 -19.05 -0.03 -13.68
CA LEU A 124 -19.38 -0.02 -12.23
C LEU A 124 -20.88 0.15 -11.90
N ARG A 125 -21.77 0.14 -12.90
CA ARG A 125 -23.22 0.31 -12.69
C ARG A 125 -23.96 -0.95 -12.20
N GLU A 126 -23.32 -2.11 -12.16
CA GLU A 126 -23.95 -3.36 -11.70
C GLU A 126 -23.02 -4.19 -10.80
N SER A 127 -23.01 -3.91 -9.48
CA SER A 127 -23.29 -4.94 -8.44
C SER A 127 -22.84 -4.48 -7.05
N ASP A 128 -23.83 -4.26 -6.18
CA ASP A 128 -23.70 -4.04 -4.74
C ASP A 128 -23.11 -5.24 -3.94
N SER A 129 -22.41 -6.19 -4.58
CA SER A 129 -21.87 -7.35 -3.84
C SER A 129 -20.59 -8.01 -4.37
N VAL A 130 -19.94 -7.48 -5.41
CA VAL A 130 -18.68 -8.07 -5.91
C VAL A 130 -17.49 -7.58 -5.09
N THR A 131 -16.65 -8.53 -4.68
CA THR A 131 -15.43 -8.28 -3.92
C THR A 131 -14.57 -7.24 -4.64
N ARG A 132 -14.42 -6.04 -4.06
CA ARG A 132 -13.64 -4.95 -4.65
C ARG A 132 -12.19 -5.41 -4.84
N THR A 133 -11.55 -5.05 -5.95
CA THR A 133 -10.16 -5.42 -6.29
C THR A 133 -9.33 -4.21 -6.68
N GLY A 134 -8.01 -4.30 -6.51
CA GLY A 134 -7.08 -3.25 -6.94
C GLY A 134 -7.38 -1.87 -6.33
N LEU A 135 -7.31 -0.83 -7.16
CA LEU A 135 -7.48 0.57 -6.73
C LEU A 135 -8.87 0.85 -6.16
N SER A 136 -9.90 0.12 -6.61
CA SER A 136 -11.25 0.28 -6.09
C SER A 136 -11.34 0.05 -4.58
N LYS A 137 -10.39 -0.64 -3.93
CA LYS A 137 -10.39 -0.80 -2.46
C LYS A 137 -10.05 0.48 -1.68
N ALA A 138 -9.60 1.54 -2.33
CA ALA A 138 -9.19 2.77 -1.66
C ALA A 138 -10.33 3.38 -0.83
N ILE A 139 -9.97 3.93 0.33
CA ILE A 139 -10.89 4.69 1.21
C ILE A 139 -11.26 5.98 0.50
N GLY A 140 -12.54 6.33 0.49
CA GLY A 140 -13.11 7.47 -0.23
C GLY A 140 -13.75 7.11 -1.57
N VAL A 141 -13.47 5.91 -2.11
CA VAL A 141 -14.13 5.41 -3.33
C VAL A 141 -15.51 4.78 -3.06
N PRO A 142 -15.72 3.95 -2.01
CA PRO A 142 -17.04 3.33 -1.78
C PRO A 142 -18.07 4.23 -1.10
N GLU A 143 -17.62 5.21 -0.31
CA GLU A 143 -18.48 6.13 0.45
C GLU A 143 -19.23 7.11 -0.46
#